data_AF-A0A953EC81-F1
#
_entry.id   AF-A0A953EC81-F1
#
_cell.length_a   1.000
_cell.length_b   1.000
_cell.length_c   1.000
_cell.angle_alpha   90.00
_cell.angle_beta   90.00
_cell.angle_gamma   90.00
#
_symmetry.space_group_name_H-M   'P 1'
#
loop_
_entity.id
_entity.type
_entity.pdbx_description
1 polymer ?
#
loop_
_entity_poly.entity_id
_entity_poly.type
_entity_poly.pdbx_seq_one_letter_code
_entity_poly.pdbx_strand_id
1 'polypeptide(L)'
;MDTCIPDTPNARAPLSEAALCAWLGAAAPGERLAYHRGFLARETSPLTQLLPDAERLALLRLAHRAWALAEAGLAHLVQRRHGYEDYEYLLVARRRPRRVAPSALPLLLAEAA
;
A
#
# COMPACT_ATOMS: atom_id res chain seq x y z
N MET A 1 -3.16 -21.60 11.11
CA MET A 1 -3.92 -21.07 9.97
C MET A 1 -2.98 -20.14 9.23
N ASP A 2 -2.18 -20.72 8.34
CA ASP A 2 -1.22 -19.99 7.51
C ASP A 2 -1.99 -19.25 6.43
N THR A 3 -2.29 -17.98 6.69
CA THR A 3 -2.76 -17.09 5.63
C THR A 3 -1.60 -16.92 4.67
N CYS A 4 -1.57 -17.73 3.62
CA CYS A 4 -0.73 -17.53 2.46
C CYS A 4 -1.07 -16.14 1.90
N ILE A 5 -0.29 -15.15 2.29
CA ILE A 5 -0.27 -13.86 1.62
C ILE A 5 0.28 -14.19 0.22
N PRO A 6 -0.49 -13.99 -0.86
CA PRO A 6 0.02 -14.26 -2.18
C PRO A 6 1.21 -13.34 -2.40
N ASP A 7 2.41 -13.94 -2.43
CA ASP A 7 3.62 -13.26 -2.85
C ASP A 7 3.36 -12.74 -4.26
N THR A 8 3.26 -11.42 -4.37
CA THR A 8 3.08 -10.76 -5.66
C THR A 8 4.34 -11.01 -6.50
N PRO A 9 4.24 -11.26 -7.82
CA PRO A 9 5.36 -11.74 -8.62
C PRO A 9 6.50 -10.74 -8.61
N ASN A 10 7.66 -11.20 -8.13
CA ASN A 10 8.95 -10.59 -8.40
C ASN A 10 9.18 -10.55 -9.93
N ALA A 11 9.64 -9.41 -10.46
CA ALA A 11 9.94 -9.12 -11.87
C ALA A 11 8.79 -8.64 -12.81
N ARG A 12 7.81 -7.89 -12.31
CA ARG A 12 6.93 -7.06 -13.18
C ARG A 12 7.49 -5.63 -13.20
N ALA A 13 7.42 -4.98 -14.36
CA ALA A 13 7.85 -3.58 -14.55
C ALA A 13 7.41 -2.68 -13.37
N PRO A 14 8.21 -1.66 -12.99
CA PRO A 14 7.90 -0.80 -11.85
C PRO A 14 6.46 -0.29 -11.93
N LEU A 15 5.70 -0.45 -10.85
CA LEU A 15 4.32 -0.01 -10.78
C LEU A 15 4.27 1.51 -11.03
N SER A 16 3.49 1.96 -12.00
CA SER A 16 3.29 3.39 -12.22
C SER A 16 2.23 3.97 -11.29
N GLU A 17 2.25 5.28 -11.08
CA GLU A 17 1.21 6.00 -10.32
C GLU A 17 -0.19 5.76 -10.91
N ALA A 18 -0.29 5.70 -12.24
CA ALA A 18 -1.54 5.44 -12.93
C ALA A 18 -2.05 4.01 -12.66
N ALA A 19 -1.15 3.03 -12.69
CA ALA A 19 -1.50 1.64 -12.37
C ALA A 19 -1.91 1.48 -10.90
N LEU A 20 -1.25 2.17 -9.97
CA LEU A 20 -1.63 2.22 -8.55
C LEU A 20 -3.05 2.77 -8.38
N CYS A 21 -3.36 3.89 -9.03
CA CYS A 21 -4.70 4.49 -8.97
C CYS A 21 -5.76 3.60 -9.64
N ALA A 22 -5.44 2.97 -10.77
CA ALA A 22 -6.36 2.05 -11.46
C ALA A 22 -6.67 0.83 -10.59
N TRP A 23 -5.64 0.24 -9.96
CA TRP A 23 -5.83 -0.84 -9.00
C TRP A 23 -6.73 -0.42 -7.84
N LEU A 24 -6.43 0.71 -7.17
CA LEU A 24 -7.27 1.19 -6.05
C LEU A 24 -8.70 1.55 -6.50
N GLY A 25 -8.86 1.92 -7.77
CA GLY A 25 -10.14 2.13 -8.44
C GLY A 25 -11.03 0.88 -8.44
N ALA A 26 -10.43 -0.29 -8.65
CA ALA A 26 -11.09 -1.58 -8.81
C ALA A 26 -11.02 -2.50 -7.56
N ALA A 27 -10.08 -2.24 -6.65
CA ALA A 27 -9.77 -3.10 -5.51
C ALA A 27 -10.95 -3.27 -4.55
N ALA A 28 -11.14 -4.50 -4.07
CA ALA A 28 -12.09 -4.77 -3.00
C ALA A 28 -11.55 -4.23 -1.65
N PRO A 29 -12.43 -3.84 -0.70
CA PRO A 29 -11.96 -3.44 0.61
C PRO A 29 -11.17 -4.54 1.32
N GLY A 30 -9.98 -4.22 1.83
CA GLY A 30 -9.04 -5.17 2.42
C GLY A 30 -8.09 -5.82 1.41
N GLU A 31 -8.31 -5.65 0.11
CA GLU A 31 -7.36 -6.10 -0.91
C GLU A 31 -6.05 -5.33 -0.80
N ARG A 32 -4.94 -6.02 -1.09
CA ARG A 32 -3.58 -5.55 -0.82
C ARG A 32 -2.79 -5.49 -2.11
N LEU A 33 -1.96 -4.47 -2.26
CA LEU A 33 -0.99 -4.35 -3.34
C LEU A 33 0.36 -3.97 -2.74
N ALA A 34 1.37 -4.81 -2.97
CA ALA A 34 2.76 -4.44 -2.75
C ALA A 34 3.19 -3.50 -3.89
N TYR A 35 3.50 -2.24 -3.56
CA TYR A 35 3.93 -1.26 -4.56
C TYR A 35 5.44 -1.14 -4.67
N HIS A 36 6.19 -1.62 -3.66
CA HIS A 36 7.64 -1.65 -3.66
C HIS A 36 8.17 -2.67 -2.63
N ARG A 37 9.29 -3.31 -2.95
CA ARG A 37 10.10 -4.13 -2.03
C ARG A 37 11.54 -3.62 -2.05
N GLY A 38 12.14 -3.45 -0.89
CA GLY A 38 13.46 -2.84 -0.72
C GLY A 38 13.48 -1.91 0.49
N PHE A 39 14.36 -0.91 0.47
CA PHE A 39 14.42 0.12 1.50
C PHE A 39 14.12 1.47 0.85
N LEU A 40 12.81 1.76 0.75
CA LEU A 40 12.27 2.92 0.05
C LEU A 40 12.97 4.24 0.39
N ALA A 41 13.21 4.53 1.68
CA ALA A 41 13.83 5.79 2.09
C ALA A 41 15.30 5.90 1.64
N ARG A 42 16.03 4.78 1.60
CA ARG A 42 17.40 4.76 1.06
C ARG A 42 17.37 4.87 -0.45
N GLU A 43 16.51 4.13 -1.13
CA GLU A 43 16.46 4.08 -2.59
C GLU A 43 15.92 5.37 -3.22
N THR A 44 15.07 6.11 -2.50
CA THR A 44 14.58 7.44 -2.94
C THR A 44 15.50 8.60 -2.56
N SER A 45 16.52 8.36 -1.72
CA SER A 45 17.46 9.39 -1.30
C SER A 45 18.44 9.74 -2.43
N PRO A 46 18.67 11.04 -2.72
CA PRO A 46 19.68 11.44 -3.69
C PRO A 46 21.11 11.17 -3.21
N LEU A 47 21.31 11.00 -1.90
CA LEU A 47 22.64 10.82 -1.29
C LEU A 47 23.17 9.39 -1.42
N THR A 48 22.30 8.41 -1.62
CA THR A 48 22.69 6.99 -1.65
C THR A 48 23.07 6.52 -3.05
N GLN A 49 22.57 7.21 -4.09
CA GLN A 49 22.80 6.89 -5.51
C GLN A 49 22.52 5.42 -5.87
N LEU A 50 21.61 4.76 -5.14
CA LEU A 50 21.28 3.34 -5.34
C LEU A 50 20.51 3.09 -6.65
N LEU A 51 19.80 4.11 -7.15
CA LEU A 51 19.03 4.06 -8.38
C LEU A 51 19.42 5.21 -9.32
N PRO A 52 19.31 5.01 -10.65
CA PRO A 52 19.37 6.11 -11.61
C PRO A 52 18.34 7.19 -11.28
N ASP A 53 18.65 8.45 -11.56
CA ASP A 53 17.79 9.60 -11.20
C ASP A 53 16.34 9.46 -11.69
N ALA A 54 16.16 8.97 -12.92
CA ALA A 54 14.83 8.78 -13.49
C ALA A 54 14.00 7.74 -12.71
N GLU A 55 14.62 6.62 -12.32
CA GLU A 55 13.99 5.55 -11.55
C GLU A 55 13.74 6.00 -10.10
N ARG A 56 14.71 6.66 -9.48
CA ARG A 56 14.58 7.27 -8.14
C ARG A 56 13.37 8.21 -8.09
N LEU A 57 13.26 9.12 -9.06
CA LEU A 57 12.16 10.07 -9.12
C LEU A 57 10.82 9.39 -9.40
N ALA A 58 10.80 8.34 -10.23
CA ALA A 58 9.59 7.55 -10.46
C ALA A 58 9.12 6.84 -9.17
N LEU A 59 10.04 6.22 -8.43
CA LEU A 59 9.76 5.58 -7.15
C LEU A 59 9.29 6.59 -6.10
N LEU A 60 9.91 7.77 -6.04
CA LEU A 60 9.51 8.84 -5.13
C LEU A 60 8.08 9.33 -5.43
N ARG A 61 7.73 9.53 -6.70
CA ARG A 61 6.36 9.93 -7.06
C ARG A 61 5.34 8.84 -6.73
N LEU A 62 5.66 7.58 -7.00
CA LEU A 62 4.82 6.45 -6.60
C LEU A 62 4.58 6.41 -5.08
N ALA A 63 5.64 6.58 -4.30
CA ALA A 63 5.58 6.61 -2.84
C ALA A 63 4.74 7.79 -2.32
N HIS A 64 4.91 8.99 -2.89
CA HIS A 64 4.08 10.15 -2.56
C HIS A 64 2.62 9.92 -2.94
N ARG A 65 2.33 9.27 -4.07
CA ARG A 65 0.97 8.93 -4.48
C ARG A 65 0.33 7.95 -3.51
N ALA A 66 1.05 6.90 -3.13
CA ALA A 66 0.67 5.94 -2.11
C ALA A 66 0.32 6.64 -0.78
N TRP A 67 1.18 7.55 -0.32
CA TRP A 67 0.96 8.33 0.89
C TRP A 67 -0.27 9.24 0.78
N ALA A 68 -0.42 9.99 -0.32
CA ALA A 68 -1.57 10.87 -0.53
C ALA A 68 -2.91 10.11 -0.54
N LEU A 69 -2.94 8.90 -1.11
CA LEU A 69 -4.13 8.03 -1.08
C LEU A 69 -4.48 7.55 0.34
N ALA A 70 -3.47 7.34 1.19
CA ALA A 70 -3.67 7.00 2.58
C ALA A 70 -4.19 8.20 3.40
N GLU A 71 -3.59 9.38 3.21
CA GLU A 71 -4.04 10.64 3.83
C GLU A 71 -5.47 11.00 3.43
N ALA A 72 -5.84 10.77 2.17
CA ALA A 72 -7.22 10.93 1.68
C ALA A 72 -8.19 9.87 2.24
N GLY A 73 -7.69 8.89 2.99
CA GLY A 73 -8.50 7.83 3.56
C GLY A 73 -9.05 6.86 2.52
N LEU A 74 -8.31 6.62 1.44
CA LEU A 74 -8.70 5.63 0.42
C LEU A 74 -7.97 4.30 0.62
N ALA A 75 -6.79 4.32 1.25
CA ALA A 75 -6.02 3.13 1.59
C ALA A 75 -5.42 3.22 3.00
N HIS A 76 -5.00 2.09 3.55
CA HIS A 76 -4.01 2.05 4.62
C HIS A 76 -2.63 1.83 4.01
N LEU A 77 -1.62 2.52 4.55
CA LEU A 77 -0.23 2.30 4.20
C LEU A 77 0.39 1.36 5.24
N VAL A 78 0.98 0.26 4.79
CA VAL A 78 1.55 -0.77 5.66
C VAL A 78 2.97 -1.10 5.20
N GLN A 79 3.86 -1.32 6.16
CA GLN A 79 5.20 -1.83 5.89
C GLN A 79 5.35 -3.20 6.57
N ARG A 80 5.83 -4.19 5.82
CA ARG A 80 6.20 -5.52 6.34
C ARG A 80 7.71 -5.67 6.27
N ARG A 81 8.36 -5.94 7.40
CA ARG A 81 9.81 -6.20 7.45
C ARG A 81 10.06 -7.69 7.27
N HIS A 82 10.89 -8.05 6.30
CA HIS A 82 11.33 -9.42 6.04
C HIS A 82 12.73 -9.70 6.58
N GLY A 83 13.57 -8.67 6.67
CA GLY A 83 14.96 -8.82 7.12
C GLY A 83 15.68 -7.49 7.28
N TYR A 84 17.02 -7.56 7.30
CA TYR A 84 17.84 -6.37 7.20
C TYR A 84 17.71 -5.78 5.79
N GLU A 85 17.28 -4.52 5.70
CA GLU A 85 17.08 -3.79 4.43
C GLU A 85 16.06 -4.38 3.44
N ASP A 86 15.33 -5.43 3.84
CA ASP A 86 14.25 -6.04 3.05
C ASP A 86 12.89 -5.70 3.69
N TYR A 87 12.21 -4.71 3.11
CA TYR A 87 10.88 -4.29 3.51
C TYR A 87 9.94 -4.35 2.31
N GLU A 88 8.72 -4.78 2.55
CA GLU A 88 7.64 -4.71 1.59
C GLU A 88 6.69 -3.58 1.98
N TYR A 89 6.40 -2.71 1.03
CA TYR A 89 5.52 -1.58 1.21
C TYR A 89 4.20 -1.87 0.50
N LEU A 90 3.13 -1.87 1.28
CA LEU A 90 1.80 -2.28 0.83
C LEU A 90 0.80 -1.13 0.96
N LEU A 91 -0.10 -1.05 -0.02
CA LEU A 91 -1.40 -0.41 0.15
C LEU A 91 -2.44 -1.48 0.48
N VAL A 92 -3.33 -1.16 1.40
CA VAL A 92 -4.54 -1.95 1.67
C VAL A 92 -5.75 -1.07 1.39
N ALA A 93 -6.57 -1.45 0.42
CA ALA A 93 -7.73 -0.64 0.02
C ALA A 93 -8.73 -0.53 1.19
N ARG A 94 -9.17 0.69 1.51
CA ARG A 94 -10.21 0.88 2.53
C ARG A 94 -11.59 0.68 1.94
N ARG A 95 -12.55 0.38 2.82
CA ARG A 95 -13.97 0.53 2.46
C ARG A 95 -14.20 1.99 2.08
N ARG A 96 -14.64 2.22 0.84
CA ARG A 96 -15.20 3.52 0.46
C ARG A 96 -16.43 3.75 1.33
N PRO A 97 -16.62 4.97 1.89
CA PRO A 97 -17.83 5.27 2.62
C PRO A 97 -19.03 5.03 1.67
N ARG A 98 -19.81 3.98 1.92
CA ARG A 98 -21.19 3.91 1.41
C ARG A 98 -21.89 5.13 2.02
N ARG A 99 -22.80 5.77 1.26
CA ARG A 99 -23.77 6.70 1.87
C ARG A 99 -24.27 6.07 3.18
N VAL A 100 -24.06 6.79 4.27
CA VAL A 100 -23.97 6.29 5.66
C VAL A 100 -24.97 5.15 5.92
N ALA A 101 -24.45 3.94 6.16
CA ALA A 101 -25.21 2.90 6.83
C ALA A 101 -25.10 3.13 8.35
N PRO A 102 -26.15 2.83 9.13
CA PRO A 102 -26.13 3.06 10.58
C PRO A 102 -24.99 2.29 11.27
N SER A 103 -24.49 2.88 12.36
CA SER A 103 -23.41 2.36 13.19
C SER A 103 -23.69 0.92 13.66
N ALA A 104 -22.71 0.02 13.49
CA ALA A 104 -22.75 -1.35 13.98
C ALA A 104 -22.29 -1.50 15.45
N LEU A 105 -21.87 -0.40 16.09
CA LEU A 105 -21.42 -0.41 17.49
C LEU A 105 -22.45 -0.98 18.48
N PRO A 106 -23.77 -0.69 18.36
CA PRO A 106 -24.76 -1.26 19.27
C PRO A 106 -24.86 -2.78 19.18
N LEU A 107 -24.68 -3.36 17.98
CA LEU A 107 -24.70 -4.82 17.78
C LEU A 107 -23.46 -5.48 18.41
N LEU A 108 -22.29 -4.87 18.25
CA LEU A 108 -21.05 -5.39 18.85
C LEU A 108 -21.05 -5.34 20.38
N LEU A 109 -21.68 -4.32 20.97
CA LEU A 109 -21.84 -4.21 22.43
C LEU A 109 -22.86 -5.22 22.97
N ALA A 110 -23.88 -5.57 22.19
CA ALA A 110 -24.87 -6.57 22.57
C ALA A 110 -24.31 -7.99 22.60
N GLU A 111 -23.36 -8.33 21.72
CA GLU A 111 -22.69 -9.65 21.72
C GLU A 111 -21.70 -9.85 22.88
N ALA A 112 -21.30 -8.77 23.57
CA ALA A 112 -20.34 -8.82 24.67
C ALA A 112 -20.99 -8.94 26.06
N ALA A 113 -22.33 -8.97 26.13
CA ALA A 113 -23.13 -9.04 27.35
C ALA A 113 -23.79 -10.41 27.52
#